data_AF-A0A8I1MR71-F1
#
_entry.id   AF-A0A8I1MR71-F1
#
_cell.length_a   1.000
_cell.length_b   1.000
_cell.length_c   1.000
_cell.angle_alpha   90.00
_cell.angle_beta   90.00
_cell.angle_gamma   90.00
#
_symmetry.space_group_name_H-M   'P 1'
#
loop_
_entity.id
_entity.type
_entity.pdbx_description
1 polymer ?
#
loop_
_entity_poly.entity_id
_entity_poly.type
_entity_poly.pdbx_seq_one_letter_code
_entity_poly.pdbx_strand_id
1 'polypeptide(L)'
;MIRSHRFSGFLAGASILFSAILSSAAQDNATPAPADDIIPEHGKYTAAYQSDWSKLPTGDVLARKNLAGIEFQDVQGEKVKKEWRGEKKVVISNLNLRVKWQQPKADKFGTTLFYIENADEVVIENLSIISEDSDYRQYHTIYIEGANRVTIRNLYLAGTVQMYHIRLEGCKDVFIDQVEIAGIDYSGNGRCRLGGGIWINNGDGKPGLPALTAKNPKLPGWQIVQNCYIHDNSEDDGVGRNQDGILVHSASNGMIFNCVVDNWLRPGSDAALDMSFRRDEPEYQDRFFRIERNIVRNSTFYKSVGKVPGPDTLFFTNNLFINSTLGDYHREAADTVFVNNTYIYDLSKAPPALKGFVARGSEGYACLWGYSGRTILNNGLLFKPGGQFFMFYQNAEPPEDKYKNFAPNHNIYAVGAASTSWLRTAQQGVVFKTFGDWKAATSQDADSMLLKAGTDIFTDYAAGDYRPKKGALAAGISDPAYLKPLDPNQKVDRDFNGVLRSKSAELVPGAFCVSE
;
A
#
# COMPACT_ATOMS: atom_id res chain seq x y z
N MET A 1 37.73 -22.59 67.68
CA MET A 1 38.74 -21.78 68.42
C MET A 1 38.34 -20.32 68.29
N ILE A 2 38.49 -19.57 69.38
CA ILE A 2 37.77 -18.35 69.77
C ILE A 2 38.57 -17.06 69.44
N ARG A 3 37.84 -15.92 69.36
CA ARG A 3 38.24 -14.47 69.37
C ARG A 3 38.72 -13.87 68.04
N SER A 4 38.09 -12.86 67.43
CA SER A 4 37.51 -11.55 67.85
C SER A 4 38.53 -10.44 68.13
N HIS A 5 38.49 -9.37 67.32
CA HIS A 5 38.52 -7.93 67.65
C HIS A 5 38.68 -7.09 66.37
N ARG A 6 38.26 -5.82 66.22
CA ARG A 6 37.13 -4.97 66.67
C ARG A 6 37.49 -3.52 66.21
N PHE A 7 36.50 -2.77 65.66
CA PHE A 7 36.40 -1.28 65.54
C PHE A 7 37.36 -0.56 64.53
N SER A 8 37.04 0.56 63.84
CA SER A 8 35.88 1.47 63.78
C SER A 8 36.09 2.64 62.78
N GLY A 9 35.00 3.25 62.30
CA GLY A 9 34.91 4.60 61.68
C GLY A 9 34.09 4.56 60.38
N PHE A 10 32.78 4.84 60.29
CA PHE A 10 31.89 5.98 60.65
C PHE A 10 32.09 7.29 59.85
N LEU A 11 30.95 7.77 59.31
CA LEU A 11 30.61 9.04 58.60
C LEU A 11 30.88 9.03 57.08
N ALA A 12 30.01 9.49 56.17
CA ALA A 12 28.66 10.09 56.19
C ALA A 12 28.10 9.86 54.75
N GLY A 13 26.83 9.52 54.53
CA GLY A 13 25.74 10.49 54.50
C GLY A 13 25.50 11.03 53.08
N ALA A 14 24.67 10.34 52.28
CA ALA A 14 23.96 10.92 51.13
C ALA A 14 22.76 10.03 50.77
N SER A 15 21.65 10.22 51.48
CA SER A 15 20.34 9.74 51.04
C SER A 15 19.88 10.59 49.86
N ILE A 16 19.93 10.04 48.64
CA ILE A 16 19.25 10.63 47.49
C ILE A 16 17.80 10.15 47.53
N LEU A 17 16.93 11.03 48.04
CA LEU A 17 15.48 10.96 47.83
C LEU A 17 15.22 11.13 46.32
N PHE A 18 14.93 10.02 45.65
CA PHE A 18 14.33 10.04 44.32
C PHE A 18 12.83 10.38 44.45
N SER A 19 12.53 11.67 44.58
CA SER A 19 11.20 12.20 44.27
C SER A 19 11.16 12.51 42.77
N ALA A 20 10.90 11.48 41.95
CA ALA A 20 10.54 11.68 40.56
C ALA A 20 9.04 11.93 40.48
N ILE A 21 8.73 13.17 40.13
CA ILE A 21 7.42 13.75 39.90
C ILE A 21 6.66 12.89 38.88
N LEU A 22 5.56 12.29 39.31
CA LEU A 22 4.50 11.83 38.42
C LEU A 22 3.92 13.07 37.74
N SER A 23 4.45 13.42 36.57
CA SER A 23 3.75 14.28 35.62
C SER A 23 2.57 13.48 35.11
N SER A 24 1.42 13.65 35.76
CA SER A 24 0.13 13.36 35.15
C SER A 24 0.11 14.08 33.80
N ALA A 25 0.22 13.31 32.72
CA ALA A 25 -0.07 13.80 31.39
C ALA A 25 -1.50 14.36 31.46
N ALA A 26 -1.61 15.69 31.47
CA ALA A 26 -2.85 16.34 31.15
C ALA A 26 -3.23 15.82 29.78
N GLN A 27 -4.29 15.00 29.73
CA GLN A 27 -5.03 14.81 28.49
C GLN A 27 -5.49 16.21 28.11
N ASP A 28 -4.76 16.84 27.19
CA ASP A 28 -5.29 17.95 26.43
C ASP A 28 -6.57 17.42 25.80
N ASN A 29 -7.70 17.81 26.38
CA ASN A 29 -9.01 17.77 25.76
C ASN A 29 -9.02 18.79 24.61
N ALA A 30 -8.08 18.64 23.68
CA ALA A 30 -8.12 19.32 22.40
C ALA A 30 -9.45 18.91 21.76
N THR A 31 -10.27 19.92 21.45
CA THR A 31 -11.44 19.72 20.61
C THR A 31 -10.99 18.91 19.38
N PRO A 32 -11.58 17.74 19.10
CA PRO A 32 -11.17 16.94 17.96
C PRO A 32 -11.18 17.86 16.74
N ALA A 33 -10.06 17.94 16.02
CA ALA A 33 -10.06 18.59 14.72
C ALA A 33 -11.23 18.00 13.90
N PRO A 34 -11.91 18.81 13.06
CA PRO A 34 -12.99 18.29 12.23
C PRO A 34 -12.51 17.02 11.53
N ALA A 35 -13.24 15.92 11.74
CA ALA A 35 -12.88 14.65 11.12
C ALA A 35 -12.92 14.83 9.60
N ASP A 36 -11.90 14.30 8.93
CA ASP A 36 -11.80 14.38 7.48
C ASP A 36 -12.99 13.64 6.81
N ASP A 37 -13.37 14.08 5.62
CA ASP A 37 -14.50 13.54 4.86
C ASP A 37 -14.22 13.60 3.36
N ILE A 38 -15.05 12.90 2.58
CA ILE A 38 -15.00 12.92 1.13
C ILE A 38 -15.36 14.33 0.64
N ILE A 39 -14.43 14.93 -0.11
CA ILE A 39 -14.68 16.06 -0.98
C ILE A 39 -14.83 15.49 -2.39
N PRO A 40 -16.05 15.47 -2.97
CA PRO A 40 -16.32 14.80 -4.23
C PRO A 40 -15.91 15.64 -5.45
N GLU A 41 -14.66 16.09 -5.49
CA GLU A 41 -14.09 16.90 -6.56
C GLU A 41 -12.73 16.33 -7.00
N HIS A 42 -12.53 16.14 -8.31
CA HIS A 42 -11.25 15.61 -8.80
C HIS A 42 -10.10 16.55 -8.43
N GLY A 43 -9.01 15.99 -7.93
CA GLY A 43 -7.88 16.78 -7.43
C GLY A 43 -8.14 17.46 -6.07
N LYS A 44 -9.31 17.26 -5.44
CA LYS A 44 -9.62 17.70 -4.07
C LYS A 44 -10.48 16.64 -3.38
N TYR A 45 -9.83 15.63 -2.82
CA TYR A 45 -10.51 14.44 -2.31
C TYR A 45 -10.80 14.49 -0.80
N THR A 46 -9.91 15.07 -0.01
CA THR A 46 -10.02 15.19 1.45
C THR A 46 -9.28 16.43 1.96
N ALA A 47 -9.58 16.87 3.19
CA ALA A 47 -8.84 17.95 3.84
C ALA A 47 -7.36 17.56 4.08
N ALA A 48 -7.08 16.30 4.46
CA ALA A 48 -5.71 15.82 4.61
C ALA A 48 -4.93 15.90 3.28
N TYR A 49 -5.55 15.51 2.17
CA TYR A 49 -4.94 15.61 0.86
C TYR A 49 -4.70 17.06 0.41
N GLN A 50 -5.55 18.00 0.82
CA GLN A 50 -5.38 19.43 0.51
C GLN A 50 -4.41 20.15 1.45
N SER A 51 -4.00 19.50 2.54
CA SER A 51 -3.14 20.08 3.57
C SER A 51 -1.68 20.23 3.11
N ASP A 52 -0.85 20.81 3.99
CA ASP A 52 0.59 20.92 3.81
C ASP A 52 1.26 19.57 4.15
N TRP A 53 1.57 18.74 3.13
CA TRP A 53 2.10 17.39 3.37
C TRP A 53 3.47 17.39 4.05
N SER A 54 4.19 18.51 4.07
CA SER A 54 5.49 18.60 4.75
C SER A 54 5.37 18.49 6.27
N LYS A 55 4.16 18.73 6.79
CA LYS A 55 3.80 18.60 8.20
C LYS A 55 2.99 17.34 8.48
N LEU A 56 2.56 16.62 7.44
CA LEU A 56 1.73 15.42 7.55
C LEU A 56 2.64 14.20 7.75
N PRO A 57 2.53 13.47 8.89
CA PRO A 57 3.21 12.19 9.04
C PRO A 57 2.72 11.16 8.02
N THR A 58 3.42 10.04 7.91
CA THR A 58 3.01 8.90 7.09
C THR A 58 1.96 8.04 7.79
N GLY A 59 1.25 7.19 7.04
CA GLY A 59 0.21 6.32 7.58
C GLY A 59 0.68 5.40 8.72
N ASP A 60 1.93 4.95 8.74
CA ASP A 60 2.53 4.15 9.83
C ASP A 60 2.76 4.94 11.12
N VAL A 61 2.72 6.28 11.08
CA VAL A 61 2.72 7.13 12.26
C VAL A 61 1.29 7.49 12.67
N LEU A 62 0.42 7.79 11.71
CA LEU A 62 -0.96 8.22 11.96
C LEU A 62 -1.87 7.09 12.43
N ALA A 63 -1.80 5.92 11.79
CA ALA A 63 -2.68 4.79 12.10
C ALA A 63 -2.22 3.98 13.32
N ARG A 64 -0.90 3.95 13.58
CA ARG A 64 -0.30 3.03 14.53
C ARG A 64 -0.84 3.18 15.95
N LYS A 65 -1.19 2.06 16.57
CA LYS A 65 -1.73 1.99 17.92
C LYS A 65 -0.72 1.56 18.96
N ASN A 66 -0.80 2.19 20.12
CA ASN A 66 -0.14 1.70 21.32
C ASN A 66 -0.96 0.57 21.96
N LEU A 67 -0.65 -0.67 21.62
CA LEU A 67 -1.39 -1.85 22.10
C LEU A 67 -1.32 -2.04 23.62
N ALA A 68 -0.27 -1.56 24.28
CA ALA A 68 -0.12 -1.68 25.74
C ALA A 68 -1.16 -0.86 26.53
N GLY A 69 -1.76 0.15 25.88
CA GLY A 69 -2.82 0.97 26.46
C GLY A 69 -4.24 0.47 26.17
N ILE A 70 -4.39 -0.64 25.45
CA ILE A 70 -5.70 -1.15 25.03
C ILE A 70 -6.08 -2.34 25.91
N GLU A 71 -7.17 -2.19 26.67
CA GLU A 71 -7.79 -3.30 27.38
C GLU A 71 -8.65 -4.12 26.41
N PHE A 72 -8.21 -5.34 26.11
CA PHE A 72 -8.92 -6.26 25.22
C PHE A 72 -9.83 -7.19 26.02
N GLN A 73 -11.04 -7.41 25.48
CA GLN A 73 -11.94 -8.43 25.97
C GLN A 73 -11.78 -9.73 25.15
N ASP A 74 -11.44 -10.82 25.82
CA ASP A 74 -11.39 -12.15 25.21
C ASP A 74 -12.82 -12.69 24.98
N VAL A 75 -13.14 -13.06 23.75
CA VAL A 75 -14.48 -13.47 23.34
C VAL A 75 -14.47 -14.64 22.36
N GLN A 76 -15.56 -15.41 22.35
CA GLN A 76 -15.80 -16.42 21.33
C GLN A 76 -16.54 -15.79 20.16
N GLY A 77 -15.99 -15.90 18.94
CA GLY A 77 -16.52 -15.26 17.74
C GLY A 77 -17.98 -15.58 17.48
N GLU A 78 -18.39 -16.83 17.70
CA GLU A 78 -19.78 -17.28 17.52
C GLU A 78 -20.77 -16.56 18.44
N LYS A 79 -20.34 -16.03 19.58
CA LYS A 79 -21.18 -15.34 20.56
C LYS A 79 -21.30 -13.84 20.33
N VAL A 80 -20.31 -13.24 19.68
CA VAL A 80 -20.21 -11.78 19.52
C VAL A 80 -20.41 -11.32 18.08
N LYS A 81 -20.43 -12.24 17.12
CA LYS A 81 -20.71 -11.86 15.73
C LYS A 81 -22.07 -11.19 15.62
N LYS A 82 -22.16 -10.20 14.73
CA LYS A 82 -23.39 -9.43 14.49
C LYS A 82 -23.67 -9.31 13.01
N GLU A 83 -24.95 -9.39 12.68
CA GLU A 83 -25.46 -9.20 11.33
C GLU A 83 -26.50 -8.07 11.31
N TRP A 84 -26.44 -7.21 10.30
CA TRP A 84 -27.42 -6.15 10.05
C TRP A 84 -27.87 -6.22 8.59
N ARG A 85 -29.19 -6.06 8.33
CA ARG A 85 -29.74 -6.16 6.97
C ARG A 85 -30.81 -5.09 6.73
N GLY A 86 -30.62 -4.27 5.70
CA GLY A 86 -31.59 -3.25 5.28
C GLY A 86 -31.73 -2.07 6.24
N GLU A 87 -30.74 -1.86 7.11
CA GLU A 87 -30.77 -0.80 8.11
C GLU A 87 -30.58 0.59 7.49
N LYS A 88 -31.26 1.61 8.02
CA LYS A 88 -30.98 2.99 7.59
C LYS A 88 -29.56 3.42 7.98
N LYS A 89 -29.11 3.08 9.19
CA LYS A 89 -27.78 3.43 9.67
C LYS A 89 -27.26 2.36 10.60
N VAL A 90 -26.03 1.91 10.37
CA VAL A 90 -25.30 1.01 11.26
C VAL A 90 -24.10 1.76 11.83
N VAL A 91 -23.97 1.76 13.16
CA VAL A 91 -22.83 2.34 13.87
C VAL A 91 -22.18 1.29 14.75
N ILE A 92 -20.88 1.07 14.58
CA ILE A 92 -20.07 0.18 15.43
C ILE A 92 -18.90 1.01 15.95
N SER A 93 -18.79 1.17 17.26
CA SER A 93 -17.69 1.96 17.83
C SER A 93 -17.22 1.50 19.20
N ASN A 94 -15.97 1.86 19.52
CA ASN A 94 -15.35 1.71 20.85
C ASN A 94 -15.37 0.26 21.35
N LEU A 95 -14.91 -0.69 20.54
CA LEU A 95 -14.80 -2.11 20.91
C LEU A 95 -13.35 -2.58 20.79
N ASN A 96 -12.86 -3.27 21.83
CA ASN A 96 -11.54 -3.86 21.86
C ASN A 96 -11.67 -5.36 22.16
N LEU A 97 -11.49 -6.22 21.14
CA LEU A 97 -11.79 -7.65 21.23
C LEU A 97 -10.58 -8.51 20.86
N ARG A 98 -10.39 -9.60 21.58
CA ARG A 98 -9.59 -10.77 21.16
C ARG A 98 -10.55 -11.90 20.85
N VAL A 99 -10.58 -12.31 19.59
CA VAL A 99 -11.62 -13.18 19.06
C VAL A 99 -11.01 -14.55 18.76
N LYS A 100 -11.67 -15.58 19.28
CA LYS A 100 -11.36 -16.98 19.00
C LYS A 100 -12.58 -17.72 18.47
N TRP A 101 -12.40 -18.56 17.46
CA TRP A 101 -13.45 -19.34 16.83
C TRP A 101 -13.33 -20.83 17.19
N GLN A 102 -14.42 -21.40 17.66
CA GLN A 102 -14.53 -22.85 17.89
C GLN A 102 -14.80 -23.60 16.58
N GLN A 103 -15.47 -22.94 15.63
CA GLN A 103 -15.70 -23.51 14.32
C GLN A 103 -14.37 -23.80 13.60
N PRO A 104 -14.10 -25.06 13.20
CA PRO A 104 -12.78 -25.45 12.68
C PRO A 104 -12.53 -25.04 11.23
N LYS A 105 -13.55 -24.57 10.52
CA LYS A 105 -13.45 -24.16 9.11
C LYS A 105 -14.04 -22.78 8.94
N ALA A 106 -13.33 -21.92 8.20
CA ALA A 106 -13.85 -20.62 7.81
C ALA A 106 -15.07 -20.78 6.90
N ASP A 107 -16.12 -20.03 7.22
CA ASP A 107 -17.33 -19.86 6.40
C ASP A 107 -17.59 -18.36 6.18
N LYS A 108 -17.91 -17.98 4.93
CA LYS A 108 -18.04 -16.57 4.51
C LYS A 108 -18.98 -15.77 5.40
N PHE A 109 -20.06 -16.38 5.87
CA PHE A 109 -21.03 -15.70 6.74
C PHE A 109 -20.96 -16.22 8.18
N GLY A 110 -20.73 -17.52 8.36
CA GLY A 110 -20.67 -18.22 9.63
C GLY A 110 -19.55 -17.73 10.54
N THR A 111 -18.40 -17.34 9.96
CA THR A 111 -17.18 -16.90 10.68
C THR A 111 -16.75 -15.48 10.33
N THR A 112 -17.69 -14.65 9.92
CA THR A 112 -17.49 -13.20 9.77
C THR A 112 -17.97 -12.50 11.04
N LEU A 113 -17.13 -11.63 11.62
CA LEU A 113 -17.46 -11.00 12.90
C LEU A 113 -18.56 -9.94 12.76
N PHE A 114 -18.42 -9.00 11.81
CA PHE A 114 -19.45 -8.01 11.50
C PHE A 114 -19.87 -8.12 10.05
N TYR A 115 -21.12 -8.50 9.82
CA TYR A 115 -21.71 -8.56 8.48
C TYR A 115 -22.85 -7.55 8.35
N ILE A 116 -22.75 -6.65 7.36
CA ILE A 116 -23.71 -5.59 7.14
C ILE A 116 -24.16 -5.64 5.69
N GLU A 117 -25.46 -5.78 5.45
CA GLU A 117 -26.04 -5.89 4.11
C GLU A 117 -27.05 -4.76 3.85
N ASN A 118 -26.86 -4.08 2.72
CA ASN A 118 -27.77 -3.10 2.14
C ASN A 118 -28.21 -2.01 3.13
N ALA A 119 -27.28 -1.50 3.95
CA ALA A 119 -27.52 -0.36 4.81
C ALA A 119 -27.38 0.97 4.03
N ASP A 120 -28.12 2.02 4.37
CA ASP A 120 -27.92 3.32 3.70
C ASP A 120 -26.57 3.94 4.13
N GLU A 121 -26.31 4.02 5.43
CA GLU A 121 -25.06 4.52 6.00
C GLU A 121 -24.42 3.52 6.98
N VAL A 122 -23.11 3.32 6.86
CA VAL A 122 -22.31 2.51 7.80
C VAL A 122 -21.16 3.34 8.35
N VAL A 123 -21.06 3.42 9.68
CA VAL A 123 -19.99 4.15 10.39
C VAL A 123 -19.31 3.20 11.36
N ILE A 124 -18.02 2.95 11.18
CA ILE A 124 -17.21 2.07 12.02
C ILE A 124 -16.00 2.84 12.53
N GLU A 125 -15.90 3.03 13.85
CA GLU A 125 -14.88 3.90 14.44
C GLU A 125 -14.28 3.35 15.73
N ASN A 126 -12.99 3.59 15.97
CA ASN A 126 -12.34 3.29 17.26
C ASN A 126 -12.48 1.81 17.66
N LEU A 127 -12.11 0.88 16.79
CA LEU A 127 -12.11 -0.56 17.09
C LEU A 127 -10.69 -1.10 17.15
N SER A 128 -10.47 -2.06 18.05
CA SER A 128 -9.23 -2.85 18.11
C SER A 128 -9.60 -4.33 18.14
N ILE A 129 -9.31 -5.10 17.10
CA ILE A 129 -9.73 -6.50 16.99
C ILE A 129 -8.54 -7.38 16.65
N ILE A 130 -8.27 -8.38 17.50
CA ILE A 130 -7.24 -9.38 17.30
C ILE A 130 -7.92 -10.73 17.04
N SER A 131 -7.61 -11.37 15.92
CA SER A 131 -7.93 -12.78 15.67
C SER A 131 -6.86 -13.64 16.34
N GLU A 132 -7.23 -14.51 17.27
CA GLU A 132 -6.26 -15.34 18.02
C GLU A 132 -5.96 -16.68 17.34
N ASP A 133 -6.76 -17.09 16.36
CA ASP A 133 -6.58 -18.36 15.67
C ASP A 133 -5.48 -18.25 14.62
N SER A 134 -4.49 -19.15 14.67
CA SER A 134 -3.37 -19.18 13.73
C SER A 134 -3.66 -19.92 12.40
N ASP A 135 -4.84 -20.55 12.32
CA ASP A 135 -5.28 -21.47 11.26
C ASP A 135 -6.45 -20.91 10.44
N TYR A 136 -6.56 -19.59 10.33
CA TYR A 136 -7.47 -18.89 9.41
C TYR A 136 -8.96 -19.21 9.59
N ARG A 137 -9.42 -19.54 10.82
CA ARG A 137 -10.83 -19.88 11.10
C ARG A 137 -11.80 -18.74 10.87
N GLN A 138 -11.36 -17.50 11.08
CA GLN A 138 -12.16 -16.32 10.80
C GLN A 138 -12.17 -16.05 9.30
N TYR A 139 -13.32 -15.79 8.68
CA TYR A 139 -13.37 -15.51 7.24
C TYR A 139 -13.12 -14.03 6.91
N HIS A 140 -13.87 -13.13 7.57
CA HIS A 140 -13.69 -11.67 7.53
C HIS A 140 -13.78 -11.08 8.94
N THR A 141 -13.18 -9.92 9.16
CA THR A 141 -13.49 -9.11 10.36
C THR A 141 -14.71 -8.24 10.12
N ILE A 142 -14.70 -7.48 9.04
CA ILE A 142 -15.80 -6.60 8.63
C ILE A 142 -16.13 -6.93 7.18
N TYR A 143 -17.39 -7.24 6.94
CA TYR A 143 -17.94 -7.43 5.60
C TYR A 143 -19.18 -6.54 5.42
N ILE A 144 -19.09 -5.59 4.51
CA ILE A 144 -20.18 -4.67 4.17
C ILE A 144 -20.54 -4.89 2.71
N GLU A 145 -21.82 -5.10 2.43
CA GLU A 145 -22.33 -5.26 1.08
C GLU A 145 -23.43 -4.24 0.79
N GLY A 146 -23.36 -3.55 -0.35
CA GLY A 146 -24.45 -2.75 -0.90
C GLY A 146 -24.79 -1.48 -0.12
N ALA A 147 -23.83 -0.90 0.60
CA ALA A 147 -24.06 0.34 1.32
C ALA A 147 -23.97 1.59 0.44
N ASN A 148 -24.77 2.63 0.70
CA ASN A 148 -24.64 3.90 -0.04
C ASN A 148 -23.45 4.71 0.45
N ARG A 149 -23.20 4.73 1.77
CA ARG A 149 -22.03 5.41 2.35
C ARG A 149 -21.39 4.54 3.43
N VAL A 150 -20.09 4.36 3.33
CA VAL A 150 -19.27 3.66 4.33
C VAL A 150 -18.18 4.58 4.83
N THR A 151 -18.08 4.72 6.15
CA THR A 151 -17.00 5.43 6.85
C THR A 151 -16.35 4.48 7.85
N ILE A 152 -15.07 4.21 7.67
CA ILE A 152 -14.27 3.38 8.57
C ILE A 152 -13.09 4.21 9.03
N ARG A 153 -12.92 4.41 10.33
CA ARG A 153 -11.77 5.21 10.81
C ARG A 153 -11.22 4.81 12.16
N ASN A 154 -9.93 4.99 12.33
CA ASN A 154 -9.27 4.80 13.62
C ASN A 154 -9.36 3.35 14.13
N LEU A 155 -9.07 2.37 13.27
CA LEU A 155 -9.14 0.93 13.58
C LEU A 155 -7.74 0.33 13.78
N TYR A 156 -7.66 -0.72 14.60
CA TYR A 156 -6.56 -1.69 14.63
C TYR A 156 -7.13 -3.08 14.44
N LEU A 157 -6.71 -3.78 13.37
CA LEU A 157 -7.13 -5.14 13.08
C LEU A 157 -5.89 -6.03 12.98
N ALA A 158 -5.89 -7.20 13.61
CA ALA A 158 -4.71 -8.05 13.57
C ALA A 158 -5.03 -9.54 13.55
N GLY A 159 -4.08 -10.31 13.04
CA GLY A 159 -4.11 -11.77 13.04
C GLY A 159 -4.74 -12.39 11.80
N THR A 160 -4.88 -13.72 11.78
CA THR A 160 -5.31 -14.42 10.56
C THR A 160 -6.80 -14.25 10.29
N VAL A 161 -7.12 -13.97 9.03
CA VAL A 161 -8.45 -14.16 8.44
C VAL A 161 -8.29 -14.86 7.09
N GLN A 162 -9.20 -15.79 6.76
CA GLN A 162 -9.17 -16.58 5.54
C GLN A 162 -9.13 -15.69 4.29
N MET A 163 -9.86 -14.56 4.29
CA MET A 163 -9.92 -13.67 3.14
C MET A 163 -9.40 -12.29 3.49
N TYR A 164 -10.24 -11.35 3.94
CA TYR A 164 -9.86 -9.94 4.18
C TYR A 164 -10.40 -9.42 5.50
N HIS A 165 -9.63 -8.58 6.18
CA HIS A 165 -10.08 -7.92 7.40
C HIS A 165 -11.24 -6.97 7.10
N ILE A 166 -11.12 -6.15 6.06
CA ILE A 166 -12.19 -5.25 5.60
C ILE A 166 -12.55 -5.66 4.18
N ARG A 167 -13.79 -6.11 3.97
CA ARG A 167 -14.35 -6.39 2.65
C ARG A 167 -15.57 -5.53 2.40
N LEU A 168 -15.54 -4.75 1.33
CA LEU A 168 -16.63 -3.90 0.87
C LEU A 168 -17.07 -4.38 -0.50
N GLU A 169 -18.33 -4.78 -0.63
CA GLU A 169 -18.89 -5.25 -1.90
C GLU A 169 -20.03 -4.36 -2.37
N GLY A 170 -19.94 -3.85 -3.59
CA GLY A 170 -21.02 -3.05 -4.19
C GLY A 170 -21.37 -1.77 -3.42
N CYS A 171 -20.43 -1.17 -2.68
CA CYS A 171 -20.68 0.06 -1.92
C CYS A 171 -20.48 1.29 -2.80
N LYS A 172 -21.32 2.33 -2.65
CA LYS A 172 -21.23 3.54 -3.48
C LYS A 172 -20.09 4.44 -3.02
N ASP A 173 -20.23 5.11 -1.88
CA ASP A 173 -19.23 6.02 -1.33
C ASP A 173 -18.48 5.33 -0.19
N VAL A 174 -17.15 5.34 -0.24
CA VAL A 174 -16.26 4.66 0.73
C VAL A 174 -15.20 5.63 1.21
N PHE A 175 -15.11 5.80 2.53
CA PHE A 175 -14.05 6.54 3.21
C PHE A 175 -13.40 5.67 4.29
N ILE A 176 -12.10 5.38 4.14
CA ILE A 176 -11.29 4.63 5.09
C ILE A 176 -10.11 5.49 5.52
N ASP A 177 -9.96 5.75 6.81
CA ASP A 177 -8.92 6.65 7.34
C ASP A 177 -8.27 6.10 8.62
N GLN A 178 -6.94 6.23 8.77
CA GLN A 178 -6.24 5.85 10.01
C GLN A 178 -6.53 4.41 10.48
N VAL A 179 -6.43 3.46 9.55
CA VAL A 179 -6.59 2.02 9.85
C VAL A 179 -5.23 1.34 9.88
N GLU A 180 -4.93 0.66 10.98
CA GLU A 180 -3.79 -0.25 11.09
C GLU A 180 -4.27 -1.70 10.93
N ILE A 181 -3.63 -2.46 10.04
CA ILE A 181 -3.86 -3.91 9.87
C ILE A 181 -2.52 -4.63 10.01
N ALA A 182 -2.39 -5.50 11.01
CA ALA A 182 -1.10 -6.06 11.42
C ALA A 182 -1.10 -7.59 11.51
N GLY A 183 -0.06 -8.24 11.00
CA GLY A 183 0.14 -9.67 11.24
C GLY A 183 0.55 -9.99 12.67
N ILE A 184 0.36 -11.25 13.06
CA ILE A 184 0.74 -11.77 14.38
C ILE A 184 1.73 -12.92 14.22
N ASP A 185 2.80 -12.89 15.00
CA ASP A 185 3.72 -14.02 15.15
C ASP A 185 3.13 -15.04 16.14
N TYR A 186 2.28 -15.93 15.61
CA TYR A 186 1.64 -16.99 16.40
C TYR A 186 2.62 -18.05 16.90
N SER A 187 3.79 -18.19 16.27
CA SER A 187 4.73 -19.27 16.53
C SER A 187 5.96 -18.84 17.32
N GLY A 188 6.15 -17.53 17.51
CA GLY A 188 7.33 -16.94 18.16
C GLY A 188 8.60 -17.05 17.32
N ASN A 189 8.50 -17.24 15.99
CA ASN A 189 9.64 -17.46 15.10
C ASN A 189 10.11 -16.19 14.36
N GLY A 190 9.50 -15.04 14.66
CA GLY A 190 9.74 -13.76 14.01
C GLY A 190 9.02 -13.59 12.67
N ARG A 191 8.10 -14.49 12.31
CA ARG A 191 7.28 -14.40 11.10
C ARG A 191 5.83 -14.24 11.49
N CYS A 192 5.20 -13.25 10.89
CA CYS A 192 3.82 -12.90 11.16
C CYS A 192 2.89 -13.46 10.09
N ARG A 193 1.73 -13.96 10.52
CA ARG A 193 0.61 -14.33 9.65
C ARG A 193 -0.48 -13.28 9.73
N LEU A 194 -1.07 -13.00 8.57
CA LEU A 194 -2.19 -12.09 8.42
C LEU A 194 -3.16 -12.67 7.37
N GLY A 195 -4.36 -12.10 7.26
CA GLY A 195 -5.17 -12.24 6.07
C GLY A 195 -4.87 -11.18 5.00
N GLY A 196 -5.82 -10.94 4.11
CA GLY A 196 -5.86 -9.74 3.28
C GLY A 196 -6.23 -8.51 4.11
N GLY A 197 -5.78 -7.33 3.69
CA GLY A 197 -6.07 -6.07 4.38
C GLY A 197 -7.46 -5.55 4.02
N ILE A 198 -7.50 -4.65 3.04
CA ILE A 198 -8.70 -3.97 2.56
C ILE A 198 -9.05 -4.47 1.17
N TRP A 199 -10.28 -4.92 0.96
CA TRP A 199 -10.82 -5.25 -0.35
C TRP A 199 -12.07 -4.44 -0.66
N ILE A 200 -12.00 -3.63 -1.71
CA ILE A 200 -13.13 -2.92 -2.29
C ILE A 200 -13.47 -3.56 -3.64
N ASN A 201 -14.64 -4.19 -3.71
CA ASN A 201 -15.14 -4.84 -4.92
C ASN A 201 -16.52 -4.31 -5.28
N ASN A 202 -16.61 -3.42 -6.26
CA ASN A 202 -17.91 -2.87 -6.68
C ASN A 202 -18.68 -3.71 -7.71
N GLY A 203 -18.35 -5.01 -7.82
CA GLY A 203 -18.92 -5.88 -8.85
C GLY A 203 -18.16 -5.79 -10.17
N ASP A 204 -18.38 -6.76 -11.04
CA ASP A 204 -17.95 -6.80 -12.44
C ASP A 204 -19.09 -6.49 -13.42
N GLY A 205 -20.28 -6.12 -12.91
CA GLY A 205 -21.46 -5.84 -13.74
C GLY A 205 -22.06 -7.05 -14.45
N LYS A 206 -21.38 -8.21 -14.45
CA LYS A 206 -21.74 -9.40 -15.22
C LYS A 206 -21.98 -10.62 -14.34
N PRO A 207 -23.05 -11.38 -14.57
CA PRO A 207 -23.18 -12.71 -13.97
C PRO A 207 -22.17 -13.66 -14.63
N GLY A 208 -21.19 -14.19 -13.87
CA GLY A 208 -20.30 -15.23 -14.41
C GLY A 208 -19.04 -15.55 -13.60
N LEU A 209 -18.56 -14.63 -12.77
CA LEU A 209 -17.46 -14.89 -11.83
C LEU A 209 -17.98 -14.72 -10.39
N PRO A 210 -18.39 -15.81 -9.70
CA PRO A 210 -19.02 -15.73 -8.37
C PRO A 210 -18.20 -15.01 -7.29
N ALA A 211 -16.87 -14.95 -7.45
CA ALA A 211 -15.97 -14.24 -6.55
C ALA A 211 -15.98 -12.71 -6.73
N LEU A 212 -16.57 -12.21 -7.83
CA LEU A 212 -16.59 -10.80 -8.21
C LEU A 212 -18.00 -10.20 -8.17
N THR A 213 -19.05 -11.02 -8.13
CA THR A 213 -20.44 -10.54 -8.03
C THR A 213 -20.77 -10.04 -6.62
N ALA A 214 -21.24 -8.80 -6.50
CA ALA A 214 -21.91 -8.31 -5.29
C ALA A 214 -23.42 -8.58 -5.41
N LYS A 215 -24.10 -8.99 -4.33
CA LYS A 215 -25.54 -9.28 -4.39
C LYS A 215 -26.39 -8.01 -4.49
N ASN A 216 -25.92 -6.89 -3.94
CA ASN A 216 -26.59 -5.59 -3.98
C ASN A 216 -25.68 -4.48 -4.58
N PRO A 217 -25.22 -4.59 -5.84
CA PRO A 217 -24.22 -3.67 -6.38
C PRO A 217 -24.81 -2.26 -6.55
N LYS A 218 -24.18 -1.26 -5.93
CA LYS A 218 -24.41 0.15 -6.27
C LYS A 218 -23.52 0.58 -7.44
N LEU A 219 -23.92 1.65 -8.12
CA LEU A 219 -22.98 2.37 -8.99
C LEU A 219 -21.95 3.07 -8.10
N PRO A 220 -20.64 2.86 -8.29
CA PRO A 220 -19.62 3.43 -7.44
C PRO A 220 -19.62 4.96 -7.48
N GLY A 221 -19.51 5.56 -6.30
CA GLY A 221 -19.38 7.01 -6.10
C GLY A 221 -17.92 7.37 -5.87
N TRP A 222 -17.58 7.95 -4.72
CA TRP A 222 -16.21 8.29 -4.34
C TRP A 222 -15.58 7.24 -3.43
N GLN A 223 -14.32 6.90 -3.69
CA GLN A 223 -13.60 5.88 -2.93
C GLN A 223 -12.25 6.39 -2.43
N ILE A 224 -12.10 6.51 -1.12
CA ILE A 224 -10.93 7.10 -0.50
C ILE A 224 -10.41 6.15 0.57
N VAL A 225 -9.14 5.78 0.45
CA VAL A 225 -8.38 5.08 1.49
C VAL A 225 -7.18 5.95 1.82
N GLN A 226 -7.06 6.41 3.07
CA GLN A 226 -5.97 7.31 3.43
C GLN A 226 -5.39 7.05 4.81
N ASN A 227 -4.14 7.49 5.00
CA ASN A 227 -3.44 7.44 6.29
C ASN A 227 -3.44 6.04 6.93
N CYS A 228 -3.46 4.97 6.14
CA CYS A 228 -3.53 3.59 6.65
C CYS A 228 -2.15 2.94 6.73
N TYR A 229 -2.02 1.93 7.59
CA TYR A 229 -0.80 1.13 7.74
C TYR A 229 -1.12 -0.36 7.73
N ILE A 230 -0.62 -1.09 6.75
CA ILE A 230 -0.90 -2.52 6.58
C ILE A 230 0.43 -3.26 6.57
N HIS A 231 0.65 -4.19 7.50
CA HIS A 231 1.99 -4.75 7.65
C HIS A 231 2.05 -6.18 8.18
N ASP A 232 3.22 -6.77 7.96
CA ASP A 232 3.67 -8.04 8.53
C ASP A 232 2.87 -9.27 8.06
N ASN A 233 2.72 -9.43 6.75
CA ASN A 233 2.21 -10.67 6.16
C ASN A 233 3.37 -11.46 5.51
N SER A 234 4.07 -12.24 6.33
CA SER A 234 5.37 -12.84 5.98
C SER A 234 5.39 -14.38 6.04
N GLU A 235 4.27 -14.98 6.43
CA GLU A 235 4.06 -16.41 6.59
C GLU A 235 2.60 -16.78 6.30
N ASP A 236 2.38 -18.00 5.78
CA ASP A 236 1.07 -18.65 5.69
C ASP A 236 1.10 -20.09 6.22
N ASP A 237 -0.03 -20.78 6.13
CA ASP A 237 -0.18 -22.21 6.43
C ASP A 237 0.09 -23.11 5.20
N GLY A 238 0.66 -22.57 4.11
CA GLY A 238 0.96 -23.27 2.87
C GLY A 238 -0.20 -23.46 1.90
N VAL A 239 -1.42 -22.98 2.22
CA VAL A 239 -2.58 -23.09 1.30
C VAL A 239 -2.45 -22.15 0.09
N GLY A 240 -1.68 -21.06 0.20
CA GLY A 240 -1.50 -20.07 -0.87
C GLY A 240 -2.79 -19.34 -1.21
N ARG A 241 -3.11 -18.29 -0.44
CA ARG A 241 -4.34 -17.50 -0.61
C ARG A 241 -4.05 -16.23 -1.42
N ASN A 242 -5.03 -15.79 -2.22
CA ASN A 242 -4.93 -14.50 -2.89
C ASN A 242 -5.31 -13.37 -1.91
N GLN A 243 -4.33 -12.92 -1.13
CA GLN A 243 -4.47 -11.90 -0.09
C GLN A 243 -3.62 -10.68 -0.41
N ASP A 244 -4.30 -9.61 -0.79
CA ASP A 244 -3.66 -8.33 -1.06
C ASP A 244 -3.71 -7.38 0.15
N GLY A 245 -2.78 -6.44 0.23
CA GLY A 245 -2.77 -5.41 1.27
C GLY A 245 -3.96 -4.47 1.09
N ILE A 246 -4.01 -3.80 -0.06
CA ILE A 246 -5.18 -3.05 -0.53
C ILE A 246 -5.54 -3.52 -1.93
N LEU A 247 -6.76 -4.04 -2.08
CA LEU A 247 -7.33 -4.50 -3.34
C LEU A 247 -8.52 -3.64 -3.72
N VAL A 248 -8.47 -3.03 -4.90
CA VAL A 248 -9.62 -2.30 -5.47
C VAL A 248 -9.91 -2.87 -6.85
N HIS A 249 -10.91 -3.76 -6.96
CA HIS A 249 -11.20 -4.47 -8.21
C HIS A 249 -11.95 -3.63 -9.25
N SER A 250 -12.79 -2.69 -8.80
CA SER A 250 -13.63 -1.87 -9.66
C SER A 250 -13.61 -0.46 -9.11
N ALA A 251 -12.44 0.17 -9.22
CA ALA A 251 -12.17 1.49 -8.69
C ALA A 251 -13.11 2.53 -9.31
N SER A 252 -13.61 3.46 -8.49
CA SER A 252 -14.36 4.61 -8.99
C SER A 252 -13.48 5.85 -9.11
N ASN A 253 -14.08 7.04 -9.10
CA ASN A 253 -13.37 8.26 -8.79
C ASN A 253 -12.90 8.21 -7.33
N GLY A 254 -11.62 8.46 -7.09
CA GLY A 254 -11.09 8.24 -5.75
C GLY A 254 -9.58 8.28 -5.62
N MET A 255 -9.11 7.93 -4.43
CA MET A 255 -7.69 7.84 -4.16
C MET A 255 -7.29 6.81 -3.09
N ILE A 256 -6.03 6.39 -3.18
CA ILE A 256 -5.26 5.85 -2.07
C ILE A 256 -4.16 6.87 -1.74
N PHE A 257 -4.19 7.45 -0.54
CA PHE A 257 -3.30 8.55 -0.17
C PHE A 257 -2.60 8.35 1.18
N ASN A 258 -1.29 8.58 1.22
CA ASN A 258 -0.52 8.55 2.47
C ASN A 258 -0.61 7.21 3.24
N CYS A 259 -0.78 6.10 2.53
CA CYS A 259 -0.80 4.76 3.11
C CYS A 259 0.59 4.13 3.09
N VAL A 260 0.84 3.24 4.04
CA VAL A 260 2.06 2.43 4.11
C VAL A 260 1.68 0.96 4.08
N VAL A 261 2.28 0.19 3.18
CA VAL A 261 2.21 -1.28 3.17
C VAL A 261 3.62 -1.84 3.31
N ASP A 262 3.87 -2.66 4.34
CA ASP A 262 5.21 -3.20 4.64
C ASP A 262 5.19 -4.71 4.83
N ASN A 263 6.24 -5.41 4.39
CA ASN A 263 6.43 -6.85 4.58
C ASN A 263 5.25 -7.71 4.06
N TRP A 264 4.90 -7.60 2.78
CA TRP A 264 3.79 -8.31 2.14
C TRP A 264 4.28 -9.39 1.16
N LEU A 265 4.41 -10.64 1.62
CA LEU A 265 5.24 -11.67 0.96
C LEU A 265 4.45 -12.89 0.45
N ARG A 266 4.69 -13.30 -0.80
CA ARG A 266 4.26 -14.60 -1.33
C ARG A 266 4.95 -15.77 -0.60
N PRO A 267 4.34 -16.97 -0.51
CA PRO A 267 3.07 -17.39 -1.12
C PRO A 267 1.81 -17.02 -0.31
N GLY A 268 1.98 -16.54 0.93
CA GLY A 268 0.88 -16.21 1.82
C GLY A 268 0.09 -14.98 1.41
N SER A 269 0.75 -14.03 0.77
CA SER A 269 0.17 -12.81 0.24
C SER A 269 0.39 -12.69 -1.25
N ASP A 270 -0.48 -11.99 -1.97
CA ASP A 270 -0.32 -11.79 -3.42
C ASP A 270 0.42 -10.48 -3.74
N ALA A 271 -0.21 -9.32 -3.55
CA ALA A 271 0.38 -7.99 -3.74
C ALA A 271 0.04 -7.00 -2.63
N ALA A 272 0.94 -6.05 -2.37
CA ALA A 272 0.69 -4.98 -1.41
C ALA A 272 -0.46 -4.07 -1.87
N LEU A 273 -0.51 -3.78 -3.17
CA LEU A 273 -1.56 -3.04 -3.85
C LEU A 273 -1.96 -3.84 -5.09
N ASP A 274 -3.26 -4.01 -5.33
CA ASP A 274 -3.76 -4.63 -6.57
C ASP A 274 -5.03 -3.88 -7.01
N MET A 275 -4.97 -3.25 -8.17
CA MET A 275 -5.96 -2.29 -8.64
C MET A 275 -6.56 -2.77 -9.96
N SER A 276 -7.83 -2.47 -10.24
CA SER A 276 -8.47 -2.84 -11.50
C SER A 276 -9.74 -1.99 -11.76
N PHE A 277 -10.20 -2.00 -13.01
CA PHE A 277 -11.52 -1.48 -13.42
C PHE A 277 -12.34 -2.59 -14.09
N ARG A 278 -12.91 -3.51 -13.31
CA ARG A 278 -13.56 -4.72 -13.85
C ARG A 278 -15.00 -4.54 -14.33
N ARG A 279 -15.55 -3.31 -14.28
CA ARG A 279 -16.91 -3.00 -14.71
C ARG A 279 -16.95 -2.50 -16.14
N ASP A 280 -17.95 -2.95 -16.88
CA ASP A 280 -18.07 -2.70 -18.32
C ASP A 280 -19.34 -1.97 -18.74
N GLU A 281 -20.19 -1.60 -17.79
CA GLU A 281 -21.41 -0.88 -18.08
C GLU A 281 -21.10 0.57 -18.51
N PRO A 282 -21.80 1.13 -19.52
CA PRO A 282 -21.53 2.47 -20.03
C PRO A 282 -21.57 3.58 -18.97
N GLU A 283 -22.49 3.50 -18.00
CA GLU A 283 -22.64 4.47 -16.91
C GLU A 283 -21.48 4.44 -15.89
N TYR A 284 -20.66 3.39 -15.91
CA TYR A 284 -19.49 3.27 -15.06
C TYR A 284 -18.24 3.88 -15.69
N GLN A 285 -18.11 3.95 -17.01
CA GLN A 285 -16.85 4.31 -17.67
C GLN A 285 -16.39 5.75 -17.38
N ASP A 286 -15.14 6.06 -17.75
CA ASP A 286 -14.49 7.38 -17.58
C ASP A 286 -14.16 7.69 -16.11
N ARG A 287 -13.58 6.70 -15.42
CA ARG A 287 -13.14 6.81 -14.02
C ARG A 287 -11.68 7.19 -13.91
N PHE A 288 -11.38 7.97 -12.88
CA PHE A 288 -10.01 8.34 -12.52
C PHE A 288 -9.72 7.98 -11.08
N PHE A 289 -8.80 7.02 -10.88
CA PHE A 289 -8.39 6.58 -9.54
C PHE A 289 -6.91 6.88 -9.30
N ARG A 290 -6.62 7.61 -8.22
CA ARG A 290 -5.29 8.17 -7.93
C ARG A 290 -4.60 7.44 -6.79
N ILE A 291 -3.32 7.07 -6.96
CA ILE A 291 -2.50 6.49 -5.90
C ILE A 291 -1.35 7.43 -5.64
N GLU A 292 -1.38 8.15 -4.51
CA GLU A 292 -0.41 9.22 -4.24
C GLU A 292 0.19 9.21 -2.83
N ARG A 293 1.48 9.53 -2.75
CA ARG A 293 2.21 9.66 -1.47
C ARG A 293 2.19 8.39 -0.62
N ASN A 294 2.13 7.22 -1.25
CA ASN A 294 2.15 5.94 -0.54
C ASN A 294 3.58 5.40 -0.44
N ILE A 295 3.82 4.60 0.61
CA ILE A 295 5.04 3.82 0.77
C ILE A 295 4.69 2.34 0.65
N VAL A 296 5.30 1.64 -0.28
CA VAL A 296 5.24 0.17 -0.35
C VAL A 296 6.64 -0.36 -0.14
N ARG A 297 6.83 -1.15 0.91
CA ARG A 297 8.14 -1.65 1.32
C ARG A 297 8.10 -3.17 1.45
N ASN A 298 9.20 -3.81 1.04
CA ASN A 298 9.44 -5.24 1.22
C ASN A 298 8.24 -6.11 0.81
N SER A 299 7.66 -5.82 -0.34
CA SER A 299 6.47 -6.49 -0.84
C SER A 299 6.78 -7.22 -2.12
N THR A 300 6.15 -8.37 -2.36
CA THR A 300 6.48 -9.14 -3.58
C THR A 300 6.08 -8.36 -4.84
N PHE A 301 4.85 -7.84 -4.85
CA PHE A 301 4.33 -7.03 -5.93
C PHE A 301 3.54 -5.84 -5.40
N TYR A 302 3.49 -4.80 -6.20
CA TYR A 302 2.32 -3.95 -6.34
C TYR A 302 1.88 -4.06 -7.80
N LYS A 303 0.59 -4.19 -8.04
CA LYS A 303 0.08 -4.51 -9.36
C LYS A 303 -0.69 -3.35 -9.97
N SER A 304 -0.55 -3.23 -11.28
CA SER A 304 -1.36 -2.35 -12.11
C SER A 304 -2.76 -2.94 -12.33
N VAL A 305 -3.53 -2.24 -13.17
CA VAL A 305 -4.89 -2.58 -13.56
C VAL A 305 -5.02 -4.03 -14.04
N GLY A 306 -6.14 -4.69 -13.76
CA GLY A 306 -6.56 -5.92 -14.43
C GLY A 306 -7.26 -5.68 -15.78
N LYS A 307 -8.42 -6.29 -15.97
CA LYS A 307 -9.21 -6.24 -17.22
C LYS A 307 -10.04 -4.95 -17.32
N VAL A 308 -9.95 -4.16 -18.41
CA VAL A 308 -10.69 -2.89 -18.58
C VAL A 308 -11.28 -2.62 -19.97
N PRO A 309 -12.60 -2.46 -20.09
CA PRO A 309 -13.27 -2.21 -21.36
C PRO A 309 -13.39 -0.74 -21.80
N GLY A 310 -13.07 0.26 -20.95
CA GLY A 310 -13.25 1.68 -21.29
C GLY A 310 -12.08 2.62 -20.96
N PRO A 311 -12.27 3.95 -21.13
CA PRO A 311 -11.23 4.98 -21.01
C PRO A 311 -10.86 5.32 -19.55
N ASP A 312 -10.91 4.34 -18.65
CA ASP A 312 -10.57 4.56 -17.25
C ASP A 312 -9.06 4.78 -17.09
N THR A 313 -8.67 5.57 -16.09
CA THR A 313 -7.26 5.89 -15.83
C THR A 313 -6.88 5.54 -14.39
N LEU A 314 -5.82 4.74 -14.25
CA LEU A 314 -5.14 4.51 -12.98
C LEU A 314 -3.87 5.37 -12.91
N PHE A 315 -3.79 6.26 -11.93
CA PHE A 315 -2.74 7.29 -11.88
C PHE A 315 -1.91 7.18 -10.58
N PHE A 316 -0.71 6.62 -10.67
CA PHE A 316 0.25 6.53 -9.57
C PHE A 316 1.20 7.72 -9.60
N THR A 317 1.24 8.52 -8.54
CA THR A 317 2.14 9.67 -8.47
C THR A 317 2.80 9.85 -7.12
N ASN A 318 4.05 10.32 -7.10
CA ASN A 318 4.77 10.66 -5.86
C ASN A 318 4.73 9.51 -4.83
N ASN A 319 4.89 8.24 -5.24
CA ASN A 319 4.98 7.12 -4.31
C ASN A 319 6.45 6.68 -4.13
N LEU A 320 6.72 6.01 -3.02
CA LEU A 320 8.01 5.41 -2.70
C LEU A 320 7.86 3.88 -2.60
N PHE A 321 8.51 3.17 -3.50
CA PHE A 321 8.53 1.72 -3.55
C PHE A 321 9.93 1.22 -3.18
N ILE A 322 10.02 0.35 -2.17
CA ILE A 322 11.28 -0.20 -1.68
C ILE A 322 11.17 -1.72 -1.76
N ASN A 323 12.10 -2.36 -2.46
CA ASN A 323 12.16 -3.82 -2.63
C ASN A 323 10.81 -4.42 -3.04
N SER A 324 10.14 -3.79 -4.01
CA SER A 324 8.81 -4.19 -4.46
C SER A 324 8.72 -4.11 -5.97
N THR A 325 8.27 -5.18 -6.64
CA THR A 325 8.22 -5.25 -8.11
C THR A 325 6.88 -4.76 -8.66
N LEU A 326 6.92 -4.01 -9.76
CA LEU A 326 5.71 -3.71 -10.54
C LEU A 326 5.19 -5.00 -11.18
N GLY A 327 4.05 -5.51 -10.74
CA GLY A 327 3.36 -6.60 -11.39
C GLY A 327 2.34 -6.06 -12.38
N ASP A 328 2.73 -5.88 -13.64
CA ASP A 328 1.82 -5.35 -14.65
C ASP A 328 1.04 -6.48 -15.33
N TYR A 329 -0.26 -6.61 -15.07
CA TYR A 329 -1.11 -7.64 -15.68
C TYR A 329 -2.31 -7.08 -16.44
N HIS A 330 -2.24 -5.82 -16.84
CA HIS A 330 -3.37 -5.17 -17.46
C HIS A 330 -3.80 -5.84 -18.75
N ARG A 331 -5.09 -6.04 -18.88
CA ARG A 331 -5.73 -6.59 -20.07
C ARG A 331 -6.69 -5.51 -20.55
N GLU A 332 -6.60 -5.11 -21.82
CA GLU A 332 -7.50 -4.17 -22.49
C GLU A 332 -7.15 -2.67 -22.31
N ALA A 333 -8.12 -1.76 -22.52
CA ALA A 333 -7.92 -0.45 -23.15
C ALA A 333 -7.51 0.72 -22.24
N ALA A 334 -7.43 0.52 -20.93
CA ALA A 334 -7.11 1.59 -19.98
C ALA A 334 -5.61 1.91 -19.91
N ASP A 335 -5.30 3.21 -19.83
CA ASP A 335 -3.95 3.67 -19.58
C ASP A 335 -3.64 3.56 -18.08
N THR A 336 -2.48 2.98 -17.76
CA THR A 336 -1.89 3.06 -16.42
C THR A 336 -0.74 4.04 -16.44
N VAL A 337 -0.80 5.06 -15.60
CA VAL A 337 0.15 6.17 -15.62
C VAL A 337 0.90 6.23 -14.29
N PHE A 338 2.23 6.16 -14.37
CA PHE A 338 3.14 6.31 -13.24
C PHE A 338 3.99 7.55 -13.43
N VAL A 339 3.88 8.53 -12.53
CA VAL A 339 4.59 9.81 -12.62
C VAL A 339 5.33 10.07 -11.31
N ASN A 340 6.57 10.56 -11.34
CA ASN A 340 7.27 11.00 -10.12
C ASN A 340 7.36 9.91 -9.04
N ASN A 341 7.44 8.64 -9.40
CA ASN A 341 7.60 7.56 -8.40
C ASN A 341 9.09 7.28 -8.17
N THR A 342 9.44 6.90 -6.93
CA THR A 342 10.80 6.50 -6.57
C THR A 342 10.83 5.02 -6.24
N TYR A 343 11.77 4.30 -6.82
CA TYR A 343 11.96 2.86 -6.68
C TYR A 343 13.36 2.57 -6.14
N ILE A 344 13.43 1.88 -5.01
CA ILE A 344 14.69 1.50 -4.35
C ILE A 344 14.76 -0.02 -4.31
N TYR A 345 15.76 -0.63 -4.96
CA TYR A 345 16.00 -2.07 -4.89
C TYR A 345 17.32 -2.37 -4.20
N ASP A 346 17.25 -2.57 -2.88
CA ASP A 346 18.35 -3.01 -2.04
C ASP A 346 17.90 -4.12 -1.09
N LEU A 347 18.05 -5.35 -1.59
CA LEU A 347 17.75 -6.56 -0.82
C LEU A 347 18.68 -6.73 0.38
N SER A 348 19.83 -6.03 0.46
CA SER A 348 20.70 -6.12 1.63
C SER A 348 20.02 -5.55 2.89
N LYS A 349 19.18 -4.53 2.70
CA LYS A 349 18.34 -3.88 3.72
C LYS A 349 16.98 -4.54 3.92
N ALA A 350 16.64 -5.57 3.13
CA ALA A 350 15.39 -6.30 3.30
C ALA A 350 15.42 -7.22 4.53
N PRO A 351 14.26 -7.51 5.14
CA PRO A 351 14.12 -8.54 6.16
C PRO A 351 14.62 -9.90 5.64
N PRO A 352 15.15 -10.78 6.52
CA PRO A 352 15.59 -12.12 6.12
C PRO A 352 14.53 -12.91 5.34
N ALA A 353 13.25 -12.78 5.72
CA ALA A 353 12.14 -13.43 5.03
C ALA A 353 12.10 -13.05 3.53
N LEU A 354 12.21 -11.76 3.19
CA LEU A 354 12.17 -11.31 1.79
C LEU A 354 13.40 -11.80 1.00
N LYS A 355 14.59 -11.84 1.61
CA LYS A 355 15.83 -12.30 0.95
C LYS A 355 15.70 -13.71 0.35
N GLY A 356 14.92 -14.58 0.99
CA GLY A 356 14.65 -15.94 0.50
C GLY A 356 13.56 -16.05 -0.57
N PHE A 357 12.66 -15.07 -0.70
CA PHE A 357 11.47 -15.15 -1.57
C PHE A 357 11.64 -14.56 -2.98
N VAL A 358 12.77 -13.95 -3.29
CA VAL A 358 13.06 -13.34 -4.62
C VAL A 358 13.09 -14.37 -5.78
N ALA A 359 12.93 -15.67 -5.50
CA ALA A 359 13.12 -16.77 -6.44
C ALA A 359 12.01 -17.02 -7.50
N ARG A 360 11.00 -16.15 -7.68
CA ARG A 360 9.86 -16.43 -8.62
C ARG A 360 9.33 -15.21 -9.37
N GLY A 361 10.15 -14.61 -10.23
CA GLY A 361 9.70 -13.57 -11.18
C GLY A 361 9.61 -12.14 -10.61
N SER A 362 10.04 -11.94 -9.36
CA SER A 362 10.23 -10.64 -8.69
C SER A 362 11.71 -10.18 -8.71
N GLU A 363 12.51 -10.70 -9.64
CA GLU A 363 13.96 -10.42 -9.75
C GLU A 363 14.27 -9.09 -10.47
N GLY A 364 13.26 -8.27 -10.73
CA GLY A 364 13.39 -7.07 -11.55
C GLY A 364 12.47 -5.92 -11.16
N TYR A 365 12.63 -4.80 -11.87
CA TYR A 365 11.82 -3.60 -11.67
C TYR A 365 10.35 -3.84 -12.02
N ALA A 366 10.08 -4.42 -13.18
CA ALA A 366 8.72 -4.76 -13.60
C ALA A 366 8.60 -6.17 -14.18
N CYS A 367 7.50 -6.83 -13.84
CA CYS A 367 7.06 -8.11 -14.39
C CYS A 367 5.82 -7.88 -15.27
N LEU A 368 5.87 -8.35 -16.52
CA LEU A 368 4.85 -8.12 -17.54
C LEU A 368 4.03 -9.39 -17.77
N TRP A 369 2.75 -9.36 -17.39
CA TRP A 369 1.71 -10.38 -17.55
C TRP A 369 0.72 -9.96 -18.66
N GLY A 370 -0.05 -10.90 -19.23
CA GLY A 370 -0.74 -10.75 -20.53
C GLY A 370 -1.44 -9.40 -20.75
N TYR A 371 -1.29 -8.85 -21.97
CA TYR A 371 -1.20 -7.39 -22.18
C TYR A 371 -1.94 -6.87 -23.43
N SER A 372 -2.62 -5.72 -23.32
CA SER A 372 -3.05 -4.91 -24.49
C SER A 372 -3.23 -3.39 -24.31
N GLY A 373 -3.05 -2.81 -23.11
CA GLY A 373 -3.23 -1.38 -22.80
C GLY A 373 -1.95 -0.54 -22.92
N ARG A 374 -1.85 0.68 -22.42
CA ARG A 374 -0.56 1.41 -22.36
C ARG A 374 -0.13 1.62 -20.91
N THR A 375 1.14 1.34 -20.62
CA THR A 375 1.75 1.70 -19.32
C THR A 375 2.75 2.82 -19.51
N ILE A 376 2.44 3.99 -18.96
CA ILE A 376 3.31 5.18 -19.02
C ILE A 376 4.13 5.25 -17.74
N LEU A 377 5.45 5.29 -17.86
CA LEU A 377 6.38 5.49 -16.74
C LEU A 377 7.15 6.78 -16.96
N ASN A 378 6.77 7.87 -16.32
CA ASN A 378 7.36 9.17 -16.60
C ASN A 378 7.96 9.82 -15.36
N ASN A 379 9.08 10.52 -15.55
CA ASN A 379 9.72 11.32 -14.53
C ASN A 379 10.02 10.56 -13.21
N GLY A 380 10.34 9.28 -13.29
CA GLY A 380 10.62 8.41 -12.15
C GLY A 380 12.11 8.29 -11.82
N LEU A 381 12.41 7.84 -10.60
CA LEU A 381 13.77 7.49 -10.16
C LEU A 381 13.80 6.01 -9.78
N LEU A 382 14.68 5.23 -10.41
CA LEU A 382 14.99 3.86 -10.03
C LEU A 382 16.43 3.77 -9.54
N PHE A 383 16.62 3.29 -8.31
CA PHE A 383 17.92 3.17 -7.68
C PHE A 383 18.21 1.73 -7.26
N LYS A 384 19.43 1.27 -7.59
CA LYS A 384 19.99 0.01 -7.10
C LYS A 384 21.48 0.21 -6.76
N PRO A 385 21.90 -0.08 -5.50
CA PRO A 385 23.29 0.14 -5.11
C PRO A 385 24.26 -0.87 -5.73
N GLY A 386 23.80 -2.07 -6.09
CA GLY A 386 24.61 -3.08 -6.77
C GLY A 386 23.91 -4.43 -6.96
N GLY A 387 24.62 -5.38 -7.57
CA GLY A 387 24.15 -6.73 -7.87
C GLY A 387 23.45 -6.85 -9.24
N GLN A 388 23.23 -8.08 -9.70
CA GLN A 388 22.49 -8.33 -10.94
C GLN A 388 21.04 -7.85 -10.83
N PHE A 389 20.49 -7.36 -11.93
CA PHE A 389 19.13 -6.83 -12.01
C PHE A 389 18.54 -7.02 -13.40
N PHE A 390 17.25 -7.35 -13.45
CA PHE A 390 16.48 -7.26 -14.70
C PHE A 390 15.60 -6.01 -14.63
N MET A 391 15.61 -5.17 -15.66
CA MET A 391 14.68 -4.04 -15.69
C MET A 391 13.25 -4.54 -15.92
N PHE A 392 13.07 -5.33 -16.98
CA PHE A 392 11.78 -5.87 -17.36
C PHE A 392 11.87 -7.39 -17.49
N TYR A 393 10.98 -8.09 -16.80
CA TYR A 393 10.75 -9.52 -16.97
C TYR A 393 9.40 -9.72 -17.65
N GLN A 394 9.40 -10.38 -18.80
CA GLN A 394 8.19 -10.71 -19.53
C GLN A 394 7.83 -12.18 -19.31
N ASN A 395 6.65 -12.42 -18.74
CA ASN A 395 6.15 -13.77 -18.51
C ASN A 395 5.74 -14.47 -19.83
N ALA A 396 5.54 -15.78 -19.80
CA ALA A 396 5.22 -16.61 -20.98
C ALA A 396 3.81 -16.37 -21.57
N GLU A 397 3.02 -15.48 -20.97
CA GLU A 397 1.69 -15.13 -21.50
C GLU A 397 1.80 -14.22 -22.73
N PRO A 398 1.04 -14.51 -23.82
CA PRO A 398 0.97 -13.66 -25.01
C PRO A 398 0.32 -12.29 -24.71
N PRO A 399 0.54 -11.27 -25.57
CA PRO A 399 1.43 -11.29 -26.74
C PRO A 399 2.92 -11.24 -26.37
N GLU A 400 3.76 -11.78 -27.25
CA GLU A 400 5.22 -11.87 -27.05
C GLU A 400 5.95 -10.51 -27.17
N ASP A 401 5.25 -9.43 -27.53
CA ASP A 401 5.84 -8.10 -27.68
C ASP A 401 5.18 -7.04 -26.79
N LYS A 402 4.55 -7.47 -25.68
CA LYS A 402 3.91 -6.59 -24.68
C LYS A 402 4.80 -5.45 -24.16
N TYR A 403 6.11 -5.65 -24.14
CA TYR A 403 7.06 -4.59 -23.77
C TYR A 403 6.96 -3.33 -24.65
N LYS A 404 6.42 -3.43 -25.88
CA LYS A 404 6.27 -2.28 -26.81
C LYS A 404 5.23 -1.26 -26.36
N ASN A 405 4.38 -1.63 -25.42
CA ASN A 405 3.32 -0.75 -24.95
C ASN A 405 3.67 -0.11 -23.60
N PHE A 406 4.83 -0.47 -23.04
CA PHE A 406 5.49 0.29 -21.99
C PHE A 406 6.15 1.52 -22.60
N ALA A 407 5.70 2.69 -22.17
CA ALA A 407 6.18 3.99 -22.58
C ALA A 407 6.96 4.70 -21.45
N PRO A 408 8.15 4.20 -21.06
CA PRO A 408 8.98 4.94 -20.13
C PRO A 408 9.60 6.16 -20.80
N ASN A 409 9.59 7.33 -20.17
CA ASN A 409 10.38 8.48 -20.61
C ASN A 409 10.83 9.35 -19.41
N HIS A 410 11.87 10.18 -19.60
CA HIS A 410 12.38 11.11 -18.58
C HIS A 410 12.71 10.48 -17.22
N ASN A 411 13.01 9.18 -17.17
CA ASN A 411 13.37 8.48 -15.94
C ASN A 411 14.88 8.58 -15.68
N ILE A 412 15.27 8.46 -14.41
CA ILE A 412 16.66 8.20 -14.03
C ILE A 412 16.78 6.76 -13.55
N TYR A 413 17.64 6.00 -14.21
CA TYR A 413 18.00 4.63 -13.83
C TYR A 413 19.40 4.63 -13.22
N ALA A 414 19.52 4.64 -11.90
CA ALA A 414 20.77 4.51 -11.16
C ALA A 414 21.04 3.03 -10.80
N VAL A 415 21.22 2.20 -11.83
CA VAL A 415 21.32 0.73 -11.72
C VAL A 415 22.61 0.14 -12.31
N GLY A 416 23.38 0.92 -13.08
CA GLY A 416 24.63 0.48 -13.72
C GLY A 416 24.45 -0.44 -14.93
N ALA A 417 25.25 -0.24 -15.98
CA ALA A 417 25.11 -0.95 -17.25
C ALA A 417 25.62 -2.41 -17.23
N ALA A 418 26.73 -2.70 -16.54
CA ALA A 418 27.38 -4.01 -16.59
C ALA A 418 26.61 -5.11 -15.82
N SER A 419 25.69 -4.72 -14.93
CA SER A 419 24.94 -5.60 -14.03
C SER A 419 23.48 -5.79 -14.42
N THR A 420 23.03 -5.17 -15.53
CA THR A 420 21.60 -5.03 -15.82
C THR A 420 21.28 -5.54 -17.22
N SER A 421 20.40 -6.54 -17.31
CA SER A 421 19.74 -6.87 -18.56
C SER A 421 18.43 -6.09 -18.65
N TRP A 422 18.11 -5.52 -19.81
CA TRP A 422 16.94 -4.66 -19.95
C TRP A 422 15.65 -5.46 -20.10
N LEU A 423 15.66 -6.51 -20.93
CA LEU A 423 14.50 -7.38 -21.10
C LEU A 423 14.91 -8.85 -21.03
N ARG A 424 14.25 -9.59 -20.15
CA ARG A 424 14.26 -11.06 -20.13
C ARG A 424 12.85 -11.57 -20.34
N THR A 425 12.69 -12.55 -21.22
CA THR A 425 11.41 -13.26 -21.42
C THR A 425 11.50 -14.66 -20.84
N ALA A 426 10.36 -15.20 -20.39
CA ALA A 426 10.25 -16.56 -19.89
C ALA A 426 10.60 -17.61 -20.97
N GLN A 427 10.34 -17.31 -22.25
CA GLN A 427 10.52 -18.26 -23.36
C GLN A 427 11.90 -18.19 -24.00
N GLN A 428 12.47 -16.99 -24.17
CA GLN A 428 13.70 -16.78 -24.93
C GLN A 428 14.90 -16.39 -24.05
N GLY A 429 14.69 -16.20 -22.75
CA GLY A 429 15.74 -15.71 -21.86
C GLY A 429 16.02 -14.22 -22.10
N VAL A 430 17.28 -13.80 -22.06
CA VAL A 430 17.65 -12.38 -22.22
C VAL A 430 17.51 -11.96 -23.69
N VAL A 431 16.63 -10.98 -23.95
CA VAL A 431 16.34 -10.45 -25.29
C VAL A 431 17.03 -9.11 -25.53
N PHE A 432 16.94 -8.18 -24.57
CA PHE A 432 17.65 -6.89 -24.64
C PHE A 432 18.69 -6.82 -23.53
N LYS A 433 19.97 -6.68 -23.92
CA LYS A 433 21.10 -6.71 -22.99
C LYS A 433 21.41 -5.33 -22.46
N THR A 434 21.21 -4.29 -23.26
CA THR A 434 21.59 -2.91 -22.91
C THR A 434 20.41 -1.96 -22.93
N PHE A 435 20.59 -0.79 -22.30
CA PHE A 435 19.64 0.31 -22.43
C PHE A 435 19.53 0.82 -23.88
N GLY A 436 20.63 0.77 -24.64
CA GLY A 436 20.62 1.11 -26.07
C GLY A 436 19.70 0.20 -26.88
N ASP A 437 19.75 -1.11 -26.62
CA ASP A 437 18.88 -2.11 -27.26
C ASP A 437 17.40 -1.79 -26.97
N TRP A 438 17.09 -1.46 -25.71
CA TRP A 438 15.74 -1.09 -25.29
C TRP A 438 15.23 0.17 -26.00
N LYS A 439 16.04 1.23 -26.04
CA LYS A 439 15.67 2.49 -26.72
C LYS A 439 15.42 2.27 -28.20
N ALA A 440 16.28 1.49 -28.86
CA ALA A 440 16.13 1.17 -30.27
C ALA A 440 14.88 0.32 -30.54
N ALA A 441 14.56 -0.64 -29.67
CA ALA A 441 13.44 -1.55 -29.87
C ALA A 441 12.07 -0.93 -29.57
N THR A 442 11.97 -0.05 -28.56
CA THR A 442 10.69 0.55 -28.16
C THR A 442 10.44 1.91 -28.79
N SER A 443 11.49 2.69 -29.05
CA SER A 443 11.40 4.11 -29.46
C SER A 443 10.58 4.99 -28.52
N GLN A 444 10.31 4.55 -27.28
CA GLN A 444 9.47 5.27 -26.31
C GLN A 444 10.29 5.92 -25.19
N ASP A 445 11.55 5.50 -25.01
CA ASP A 445 12.44 5.97 -23.94
C ASP A 445 13.50 6.96 -24.43
N ALA A 446 13.05 8.10 -24.95
CA ALA A 446 13.92 9.08 -25.64
C ALA A 446 14.84 9.84 -24.68
N ASP A 447 14.33 10.24 -23.51
CA ASP A 447 14.95 11.24 -22.64
C ASP A 447 15.40 10.69 -21.28
N SER A 448 15.16 9.40 -20.99
CA SER A 448 15.68 8.82 -19.74
C SER A 448 17.20 8.66 -19.76
N MET A 449 17.78 8.69 -18.56
CA MET A 449 19.22 8.61 -18.33
C MET A 449 19.60 7.40 -17.49
N LEU A 450 20.74 6.81 -17.86
CA LEU A 450 21.36 5.71 -17.11
C LEU A 450 22.58 6.22 -16.35
N LEU A 451 22.57 6.06 -15.03
CA LEU A 451 23.68 6.38 -14.13
C LEU A 451 24.38 5.10 -13.65
N LYS A 452 25.56 5.25 -13.06
CA LYS A 452 26.29 4.13 -12.45
C LYS A 452 25.48 3.55 -11.27
N ALA A 453 25.61 2.24 -11.04
CA ALA A 453 25.05 1.61 -9.85
C ALA A 453 25.64 2.27 -8.59
N GLY A 454 24.81 2.47 -7.57
CA GLY A 454 25.25 3.09 -6.32
C GLY A 454 25.70 4.55 -6.45
N THR A 455 25.28 5.26 -7.50
CA THR A 455 25.49 6.72 -7.60
C THR A 455 24.92 7.37 -6.35
N ASP A 456 25.73 8.19 -5.68
CA ASP A 456 25.33 8.88 -4.46
C ASP A 456 24.29 9.96 -4.78
N ILE A 457 23.01 9.63 -4.56
CA ILE A 457 21.83 10.42 -4.95
C ILE A 457 21.10 11.02 -3.75
N PHE A 458 21.09 10.31 -2.64
CA PHE A 458 20.21 10.61 -1.52
C PHE A 458 20.91 11.43 -0.43
N THR A 459 20.13 12.18 0.35
CA THR A 459 20.62 12.96 1.49
C THR A 459 21.27 12.07 2.53
N ASP A 460 20.61 10.97 2.93
CA ASP A 460 21.21 9.95 3.78
C ASP A 460 20.59 8.57 3.48
N TYR A 461 21.16 7.92 2.47
CA TYR A 461 20.72 6.58 2.09
C TYR A 461 20.84 5.57 3.24
N ALA A 462 21.90 5.66 4.05
CA ALA A 462 22.16 4.71 5.12
C ALA A 462 21.10 4.80 6.22
N ALA A 463 20.67 6.01 6.57
CA ALA A 463 19.59 6.26 7.52
C ALA A 463 18.18 6.06 6.94
N GLY A 464 18.04 5.80 5.63
CA GLY A 464 16.74 5.64 4.97
C GLY A 464 16.08 6.96 4.57
N ASP A 465 16.85 8.04 4.52
CA ASP A 465 16.42 9.32 3.95
C ASP A 465 16.64 9.30 2.44
N TYR A 466 15.58 8.97 1.71
CA TYR A 466 15.58 8.85 0.24
C TYR A 466 15.29 10.17 -0.49
N ARG A 467 15.35 11.32 0.20
CA ARG A 467 15.29 12.62 -0.47
C ARG A 467 16.55 12.81 -1.32
N PRO A 468 16.45 13.28 -2.58
CA PRO A 468 17.62 13.64 -3.37
C PRO A 468 18.38 14.80 -2.75
N LYS A 469 19.70 14.69 -2.72
CA LYS A 469 20.59 15.80 -2.37
C LYS A 469 20.78 16.75 -3.55
N LYS A 470 21.14 17.99 -3.26
CA LYS A 470 21.38 19.03 -4.26
C LYS A 470 22.44 18.67 -5.30
N GLY A 471 22.11 18.88 -6.58
CA GLY A 471 22.98 18.61 -7.71
C GLY A 471 23.22 17.12 -8.02
N ALA A 472 22.57 16.19 -7.31
CA ALA A 472 22.79 14.76 -7.54
C ALA A 472 22.00 14.18 -8.72
N LEU A 473 20.91 14.83 -9.08
CA LEU A 473 20.10 14.50 -10.26
C LEU A 473 20.27 15.61 -11.28
N ALA A 474 20.24 15.28 -12.56
CA ALA A 474 20.39 16.29 -13.60
C ALA A 474 19.10 17.10 -13.74
N ALA A 475 19.22 18.41 -13.54
CA ALA A 475 18.14 19.36 -13.74
C ALA A 475 17.63 19.33 -15.19
N GLY A 476 16.32 19.48 -15.37
CA GLY A 476 15.69 19.58 -16.69
C GLY A 476 15.48 18.26 -17.41
N ILE A 477 15.86 17.12 -16.82
CA ILE A 477 15.46 15.79 -17.31
C ILE A 477 13.95 15.61 -17.17
N SER A 478 13.30 16.27 -16.20
CA SER A 478 11.88 16.08 -15.94
C SER A 478 10.95 16.58 -17.04
N ASP A 479 9.88 15.81 -17.25
CA ASP A 479 8.76 16.23 -18.08
C ASP A 479 7.85 17.22 -17.34
N PRO A 480 7.76 18.50 -17.78
CA PRO A 480 6.86 19.46 -17.17
C PRO A 480 5.37 19.22 -17.53
N ALA A 481 5.05 18.26 -18.41
CA ALA A 481 3.69 18.01 -18.86
C ALA A 481 2.72 17.79 -17.69
N TYR A 482 3.14 17.14 -16.61
CA TYR A 482 2.26 16.90 -15.44
C TYR A 482 2.18 18.08 -14.46
N LEU A 483 2.95 19.16 -14.66
CA LEU A 483 2.74 20.42 -13.93
C LEU A 483 1.55 21.21 -14.51
N LYS A 484 1.35 21.11 -15.83
CA LYS A 484 0.28 21.74 -16.60
C LYS A 484 -0.28 20.76 -17.64
N PRO A 485 -0.89 19.64 -17.20
CA PRO A 485 -1.36 18.61 -18.11
C PRO A 485 -2.56 19.07 -18.93
N LEU A 486 -2.80 18.40 -20.05
CA LEU A 486 -4.01 18.60 -20.86
C LEU A 486 -5.27 18.22 -20.08
N ASP A 487 -5.22 17.08 -19.36
CA ASP A 487 -6.23 16.70 -18.38
C ASP A 487 -5.84 17.23 -16.99
N PRO A 488 -6.60 18.20 -16.42
CA PRO A 488 -6.34 18.74 -15.09
C PRO A 488 -6.28 17.70 -13.97
N ASN A 489 -6.92 16.53 -14.12
CA ASN A 489 -6.92 15.46 -13.11
C ASN A 489 -5.54 14.82 -12.93
N GLN A 490 -4.70 14.89 -13.97
CA GLN A 490 -3.33 14.36 -13.97
C GLN A 490 -2.32 15.34 -13.38
N LYS A 491 -2.76 16.48 -12.80
CA LYS A 491 -1.84 17.50 -12.28
C LYS A 491 -1.05 16.96 -11.09
N VAL A 492 0.25 17.20 -11.11
CA VAL A 492 1.22 16.85 -10.05
C VAL A 492 2.06 18.09 -9.74
N ASP A 493 1.56 18.95 -8.84
CA ASP A 493 2.24 20.21 -8.48
C ASP A 493 3.04 20.14 -7.18
N ARG A 494 2.98 19.00 -6.48
CA ARG A 494 3.72 18.72 -5.25
C ARG A 494 4.59 17.47 -5.43
N ASP A 495 5.57 17.33 -4.54
CA ASP A 495 6.33 16.09 -4.34
C ASP A 495 5.73 15.27 -3.17
N PHE A 496 6.36 14.15 -2.83
CA PHE A 496 6.04 13.27 -1.71
C PHE A 496 5.99 14.01 -0.37
N ASN A 497 6.83 15.03 -0.17
CA ASN A 497 6.86 15.83 1.06
C ASN A 497 5.92 17.05 0.99
N GLY A 498 5.10 17.20 -0.05
CA GLY A 498 4.18 18.34 -0.20
C GLY A 498 4.85 19.63 -0.66
N VAL A 499 6.13 19.60 -1.00
CA VAL A 499 6.87 20.76 -1.54
C VAL A 499 6.35 21.06 -2.94
N LEU A 500 5.98 22.32 -3.17
CA LEU A 500 5.52 22.76 -4.48
C LEU A 500 6.64 22.70 -5.51
N ARG A 501 6.44 21.91 -6.57
CA ARG A 501 7.41 21.75 -7.66
C ARG A 501 7.63 23.05 -8.45
N SER A 502 6.62 23.91 -8.51
CA SER A 502 6.75 25.25 -9.12
C SER A 502 7.67 26.20 -8.37
N LYS A 503 8.02 25.88 -7.12
CA LYS A 503 8.97 26.65 -6.31
C LYS A 503 10.39 26.06 -6.33
N SER A 504 10.57 24.86 -6.86
CA SER A 504 11.91 24.29 -7.04
C SER A 504 12.62 25.00 -8.19
N ALA A 505 13.86 25.43 -7.97
CA ALA A 505 14.69 26.03 -9.02
C ALA A 505 15.03 25.02 -10.15
N GLU A 506 14.94 23.71 -9.85
CA GLU A 506 15.24 22.63 -10.76
C GLU A 506 14.11 21.59 -10.75
N LEU A 507 13.57 21.25 -11.92
CA LEU A 507 12.67 20.10 -12.06
C LEU A 507 13.54 18.83 -12.19
N VAL A 508 13.40 17.94 -11.22
CA VAL A 508 14.10 16.64 -11.17
C VAL A 508 13.10 15.48 -11.05
N PRO A 509 13.46 14.31 -11.62
CA PRO A 509 12.62 13.12 -11.57
C PRO A 509 12.59 12.49 -10.18
N GLY A 510 11.56 11.68 -9.95
CA GLY A 510 11.29 10.99 -8.71
C GLY A 510 10.28 11.72 -7.84
N ALA A 511 10.01 11.11 -6.68
CA ALA A 511 8.95 11.53 -5.78
C ALA A 511 9.32 12.73 -4.92
N PHE A 512 10.53 13.26 -4.99
CA PHE A 512 11.01 14.27 -4.06
C PHE A 512 11.58 15.46 -4.82
N CYS A 513 11.34 16.66 -4.32
CA CYS A 513 12.12 17.84 -4.67
C CYS A 513 13.52 17.72 -4.07
N VAL A 514 14.45 18.43 -4.69
CA VAL A 514 15.82 18.55 -4.19
C VAL A 514 15.80 19.30 -2.86
N SER A 515 16.48 18.75 -1.85
CA SER A 515 16.68 19.46 -0.57
C SER A 515 17.59 20.69 -0.76
N GLU A 516 17.19 21.84 -0.18
CA GLU A 516 17.89 23.12 -0.36
C GLU A 516 19.33 23.16 0.18
#